data_AF-A0A972TLN0-F1
#
_entry.id   AF-A0A972TLN0-F1
#
_cell.length_a   1.000
_cell.length_b   1.000
_cell.length_c   1.000
_cell.angle_alpha   90.00
_cell.angle_beta   90.00
_cell.angle_gamma   90.00
#
_symmetry.space_group_name_H-M   'P 1'
#
loop_
_entity.id
_entity.type
_entity.pdbx_description
1 polymer ?
#
loop_
_entity_poly.entity_id
_entity_poly.type
_entity_poly.pdbx_seq_one_letter_code
_entity_poly.pdbx_strand_id
1 'polypeptide(L)'
;MSSSPRNSNSSGTHRRGPKSFDERVNWIAITLRNLGDLIALEDSPLANLPFVEAAATIYSNRCYARGIALRDMLRRALDEIIQETREDGLSIISQVLQGIRDRKTLTGIAEELGLSREHVSRVYAKRGFELVTRRFLETGEQCQSKPEHQLIRT
;
A
#
# COMPACT_ATOMS: atom_id res chain seq x y z
N MET A 1 -6.77 34.54 52.18
CA MET A 1 -5.51 34.19 51.51
C MET A 1 -5.64 32.71 51.12
N SER A 2 -6.19 32.47 49.94
CA SER A 2 -5.47 32.04 48.72
C SER A 2 -5.54 30.51 48.59
N SER A 3 -6.46 29.99 47.77
CA SER A 3 -6.22 29.54 46.36
C SER A 3 -5.37 28.25 46.33
N SER A 4 -5.73 27.10 45.75
CA SER A 4 -6.64 26.75 44.65
C SER A 4 -6.90 25.23 44.64
N PRO A 5 -8.02 24.72 44.11
CA PRO A 5 -8.15 23.32 43.74
C PRO A 5 -7.58 23.02 42.34
N ARG A 6 -7.12 21.77 42.19
CA ARG A 6 -6.37 21.20 41.06
C ARG A 6 -7.10 21.26 39.72
N ASN A 7 -6.29 21.59 38.72
CA ASN A 7 -6.51 21.56 37.29
C ASN A 7 -7.18 20.26 36.80
N SER A 8 -8.26 20.43 36.05
CA SER A 8 -8.99 19.40 35.32
C SER A 8 -8.17 18.83 34.18
N ASN A 9 -8.05 17.51 34.14
CA ASN A 9 -7.45 16.76 33.03
C ASN A 9 -8.25 16.95 31.74
N SER A 10 -7.72 17.78 30.86
CA SER A 10 -8.14 17.86 29.46
C SER A 10 -7.78 16.56 28.75
N SER A 11 -8.73 15.63 28.67
CA SER A 11 -8.69 14.51 27.73
C SER A 11 -8.81 15.07 26.31
N GLY A 12 -7.69 15.54 25.77
CA GLY A 12 -7.57 15.92 24.37
C GLY A 12 -7.77 14.69 23.51
N THR A 13 -8.97 14.53 22.94
CA THR A 13 -9.16 13.65 21.80
C THR A 13 -8.29 14.18 20.67
N HIS A 14 -7.10 13.61 20.50
CA HIS A 14 -6.27 13.88 19.34
C HIS A 14 -7.08 13.53 18.10
N ARG A 15 -7.69 14.54 17.48
CA ARG A 15 -8.24 14.46 16.13
C ARG A 15 -7.06 14.10 15.23
N ARG A 16 -6.90 12.81 14.93
CA ARG A 16 -5.87 12.32 14.00
C ARG A 16 -6.15 13.02 12.68
N GLY A 17 -5.22 13.90 12.27
CA GLY A 17 -5.26 14.54 10.98
C GLY A 17 -5.25 13.49 9.85
N PRO A 18 -5.43 13.94 8.59
CA PRO A 18 -5.28 13.08 7.43
C PRO A 18 -3.97 12.29 7.54
N LYS A 19 -4.05 10.97 7.38
CA LYS A 19 -2.88 10.08 7.51
C LYS A 19 -1.81 10.49 6.50
N SER A 20 -0.58 10.66 6.97
CA SER A 20 0.51 11.17 6.15
C SER A 20 0.85 10.21 5.01
N PHE A 21 1.44 10.72 3.94
CA PHE A 21 1.91 9.88 2.83
C PHE A 21 2.88 8.80 3.33
N ASP A 22 3.77 9.14 4.26
CA ASP A 22 4.72 8.19 4.86
C ASP A 22 4.01 7.05 5.61
N GLU A 23 2.91 7.34 6.31
CA GLU A 23 2.10 6.30 6.97
C GLU A 23 1.53 5.32 5.94
N ARG A 24 1.04 5.83 4.80
CA ARG A 24 0.53 5.00 3.70
C ARG A 24 1.65 4.17 3.06
N VAL A 25 2.82 4.76 2.83
CA VAL A 25 4.01 4.04 2.33
C VAL A 25 4.39 2.90 3.26
N ASN A 26 4.36 3.14 4.58
CA ASN A 26 4.63 2.09 5.56
C ASN A 26 3.60 0.96 5.50
N TRP A 27 2.31 1.26 5.38
CA TRP A 27 1.30 0.22 5.21
C TRP A 27 1.47 -0.55 3.92
N ILE A 28 1.79 0.11 2.81
CA ILE A 28 2.07 -0.56 1.54
C ILE A 28 3.26 -1.49 1.70
N ALA A 29 4.35 -1.04 2.32
CA ALA A 29 5.52 -1.87 2.57
C ALA A 29 5.19 -3.13 3.39
N ILE A 30 4.37 -2.99 4.45
CA ILE A 30 3.91 -4.13 5.28
C ILE A 30 3.00 -5.06 4.47
N THR A 31 2.05 -4.48 3.73
CA THR A 31 1.04 -5.22 2.98
C THR A 31 1.67 -5.99 1.81
N LEU A 32 2.64 -5.39 1.11
CA LEU A 32 3.37 -6.04 0.01
C LEU A 32 4.15 -7.28 0.48
N ARG A 33 4.75 -7.22 1.68
CA ARG A 33 5.44 -8.39 2.28
C ARG A 33 4.47 -9.51 2.64
N ASN A 34 3.21 -9.20 2.87
CA ASN A 34 2.16 -10.14 3.25
C ASN A 34 1.17 -10.43 2.10
N LEU A 35 1.52 -10.17 0.83
CA LEU A 35 0.64 -10.39 -0.32
C LEU A 35 0.10 -11.82 -0.45
N GLY A 36 0.77 -12.79 0.18
CA GLY A 36 0.34 -14.18 0.21
C GLY A 36 -0.68 -14.53 1.29
N ASP A 37 -0.85 -13.68 2.30
CA ASP A 37 -1.68 -13.93 3.48
C ASP A 37 -2.97 -13.10 3.40
N LEU A 38 -4.06 -13.73 2.95
CA LEU A 38 -5.34 -13.06 2.77
C LEU A 38 -5.94 -12.51 4.08
N ILE A 39 -5.63 -13.13 5.22
CA ILE A 39 -6.13 -12.67 6.52
C ILE A 39 -5.43 -11.36 6.88
N ALA A 40 -4.10 -11.34 6.78
CA ALA A 40 -3.32 -10.13 7.01
C ALA A 40 -3.69 -8.99 6.04
N LEU A 41 -4.06 -9.33 4.80
CA LEU A 41 -4.55 -8.34 3.83
C LEU A 41 -5.94 -7.81 4.19
N GLU A 42 -6.87 -8.67 4.62
CA GLU A 42 -8.21 -8.26 5.05
C GLU A 42 -8.15 -7.30 6.26
N ASP A 43 -7.24 -7.55 7.19
CA ASP A 43 -7.05 -6.73 8.39
C ASP A 43 -6.24 -5.44 8.13
N SER A 44 -5.68 -5.28 6.92
CA SER A 44 -4.89 -4.11 6.57
C SER A 44 -5.74 -2.83 6.60
N PRO A 45 -5.23 -1.69 7.12
CA PRO A 45 -5.90 -0.41 6.99
C PRO A 45 -6.22 -0.04 5.52
N LEU A 46 -5.47 -0.56 4.55
CA LEU A 46 -5.69 -0.35 3.12
C LEU A 46 -6.95 -1.06 2.61
N ALA A 47 -7.38 -2.15 3.25
CA ALA A 47 -8.58 -2.89 2.85
C ALA A 47 -9.88 -2.10 3.08
N ASN A 48 -9.85 -1.15 4.03
CA ASN A 48 -10.98 -0.27 4.36
C ASN A 48 -11.01 1.02 3.51
N LEU A 49 -10.17 1.11 2.48
CA LEU A 49 -10.22 2.25 1.56
C LEU A 49 -11.47 2.11 0.67
N PRO A 50 -12.23 3.19 0.42
CA PRO A 50 -13.53 3.05 -0.27
C PRO A 50 -13.42 2.42 -1.67
N PHE A 51 -12.33 2.68 -2.40
CA PHE A 51 -12.12 2.05 -3.72
C PHE A 51 -11.78 0.55 -3.62
N VAL A 52 -11.16 0.10 -2.52
CA VAL A 52 -10.91 -1.33 -2.29
C VAL A 52 -12.21 -2.02 -1.90
N GLU A 53 -13.04 -1.39 -1.05
CA GLU A 53 -14.37 -1.92 -0.71
C GLU A 53 -15.27 -2.03 -1.95
N ALA A 54 -15.24 -1.01 -2.82
CA ALA A 54 -15.95 -1.06 -4.10
C ALA A 54 -15.45 -2.23 -4.98
N ALA A 55 -14.13 -2.42 -5.09
CA ALA A 55 -13.55 -3.54 -5.83
C ALA A 55 -13.87 -4.91 -5.20
N ALA A 56 -14.05 -4.98 -3.88
CA ALA A 56 -14.39 -6.19 -3.15
C ALA A 56 -15.78 -6.75 -3.52
N THR A 57 -16.68 -5.93 -4.07
CA THR A 57 -18.01 -6.38 -4.53
C THR A 57 -17.93 -7.48 -5.59
N ILE A 58 -16.88 -7.47 -6.42
CA ILE A 58 -16.58 -8.50 -7.44
C ILE A 58 -16.34 -9.86 -6.77
N TYR A 59 -15.85 -9.87 -5.53
CA TYR A 59 -15.51 -11.05 -4.75
C TYR A 59 -16.50 -11.31 -3.60
N SER A 60 -17.73 -10.77 -3.69
CA SER A 60 -18.74 -10.82 -2.62
C SER A 60 -19.10 -12.24 -2.14
N ASN A 61 -18.88 -13.27 -2.96
CA ASN A 61 -19.09 -14.68 -2.62
C ASN A 61 -17.85 -15.40 -2.05
N ARG A 62 -16.75 -14.68 -1.79
CA ARG A 62 -15.49 -15.24 -1.27
C ARG A 62 -15.23 -14.78 0.16
N CYS A 63 -14.61 -15.65 0.96
CA CYS A 63 -14.00 -15.24 2.21
C CYS A 63 -12.87 -14.24 1.93
N TYR A 64 -12.72 -13.23 2.79
CA TYR A 64 -11.68 -12.19 2.68
C TYR A 64 -11.77 -11.39 1.36
N ALA A 65 -12.99 -11.02 0.97
CA ALA A 65 -13.24 -10.31 -0.30
C ALA A 65 -12.41 -9.03 -0.44
N ARG A 66 -12.20 -8.26 0.65
CA ARG A 66 -11.38 -7.06 0.63
C ARG A 66 -9.90 -7.39 0.55
N GLY A 67 -9.45 -8.43 1.26
CA GLY A 67 -8.09 -8.94 1.15
C GLY A 67 -7.74 -9.39 -0.28
N ILE A 68 -8.67 -10.06 -0.97
CA ILE A 68 -8.51 -10.45 -2.38
C ILE A 68 -8.45 -9.22 -3.29
N ALA A 69 -9.41 -8.29 -3.16
CA ALA A 69 -9.41 -7.06 -3.95
C ALA A 69 -8.13 -6.24 -3.74
N LEU A 70 -7.72 -6.06 -2.48
CA LEU A 70 -6.49 -5.37 -2.12
C LEU A 70 -5.27 -6.02 -2.75
N ARG A 71 -5.17 -7.36 -2.69
CA ARG A 71 -4.07 -8.12 -3.30
C ARG A 71 -3.99 -7.86 -4.79
N ASP A 72 -5.11 -7.95 -5.49
CA ASP A 72 -5.14 -7.85 -6.95
C ASP A 72 -4.82 -6.42 -7.40
N MET A 73 -5.34 -5.41 -6.70
CA MET A 73 -4.99 -4.01 -6.93
C MET A 73 -3.51 -3.72 -6.67
N LEU A 74 -2.94 -4.21 -5.57
CA LEU A 74 -1.53 -4.01 -5.25
C LEU A 74 -0.61 -4.74 -6.21
N ARG A 75 -0.95 -5.94 -6.64
CA ARG A 75 -0.19 -6.68 -7.66
C ARG A 75 -0.15 -5.92 -8.97
N ARG A 76 -1.30 -5.38 -9.41
CA ARG A 76 -1.35 -4.57 -10.62
C ARG A 76 -0.49 -3.32 -10.49
N ALA A 77 -0.62 -2.56 -9.41
CA ALA A 77 0.20 -1.37 -9.19
C ALA A 77 1.71 -1.71 -9.12
N LEU A 78 2.07 -2.82 -8.49
CA LEU A 78 3.44 -3.31 -8.42
C LEU A 78 3.99 -3.69 -9.80
N ASP A 79 3.21 -4.43 -10.60
CA ASP A 79 3.60 -4.88 -11.94
C ASP A 79 3.78 -3.69 -12.90
N GLU A 80 2.89 -2.69 -12.83
CA GLU A 80 3.02 -1.45 -13.60
C GLU A 80 4.30 -0.67 -13.24
N ILE A 81 4.58 -0.49 -11.95
CA ILE A 81 5.80 0.21 -11.52
C ILE A 81 7.07 -0.59 -11.86
N ILE A 82 7.06 -1.91 -11.78
CA ILE A 82 8.19 -2.75 -12.21
C ILE A 82 8.49 -2.52 -13.69
N GLN A 83 7.45 -2.43 -14.53
CA GLN A 83 7.61 -2.19 -15.96
C GLN A 83 8.14 -0.77 -16.23
N GLU A 84 7.52 0.26 -15.65
CA GLU A 84 7.93 1.67 -15.83
C GLU A 84 9.37 1.90 -15.38
N THR A 85 9.73 1.41 -14.19
CA THR A 85 11.09 1.57 -13.67
C THR A 85 12.14 0.80 -14.48
N ARG A 86 11.76 -0.24 -15.22
CA ARG A 86 12.64 -0.92 -16.17
C ARG A 86 12.89 -0.06 -17.41
N GLU A 87 11.86 0.61 -17.92
CA GLU A 87 11.93 1.48 -19.09
C GLU A 87 12.70 2.78 -18.81
N ASP A 88 12.55 3.35 -17.61
CA ASP A 88 13.22 4.57 -17.16
C ASP A 88 14.70 4.37 -16.77
N GLY A 89 15.24 3.16 -16.91
CA GLY A 89 16.63 2.83 -16.52
C GLY A 89 16.84 2.72 -15.00
N LEU A 90 15.77 2.70 -14.19
CA LEU A 90 15.80 2.49 -12.74
C LEU A 90 15.88 0.99 -12.39
N SER A 91 16.82 0.29 -13.01
CA SER A 91 16.91 -1.17 -13.02
C SER A 91 17.06 -1.81 -11.64
N ILE A 92 17.68 -1.14 -10.67
CA ILE A 92 17.82 -1.68 -9.31
C ILE A 92 16.48 -1.63 -8.56
N ILE A 93 15.69 -0.57 -8.74
CA ILE A 93 14.37 -0.46 -8.10
C ILE A 93 13.44 -1.54 -8.66
N SER A 94 13.43 -1.74 -9.98
CA SER A 94 12.63 -2.79 -10.60
C SER A 94 13.04 -4.18 -10.12
N GLN A 95 14.34 -4.46 -9.97
CA GLN A 95 14.85 -5.72 -9.41
C GLN A 95 14.44 -5.92 -7.94
N VAL A 96 14.50 -4.88 -7.11
CA VAL A 96 14.07 -4.95 -5.71
C VAL A 96 12.56 -5.23 -5.62
N LEU A 97 11.75 -4.52 -6.40
CA LEU A 97 10.30 -4.72 -6.44
C LEU A 97 9.92 -6.10 -6.99
N GLN A 98 10.62 -6.58 -8.01
CA GLN A 98 10.47 -7.94 -8.53
C GLN A 98 10.82 -8.99 -7.48
N GLY A 99 11.92 -8.82 -6.73
CA GLY A 99 12.25 -9.70 -5.62
C GLY A 99 11.17 -9.74 -4.55
N ILE A 100 10.56 -8.59 -4.22
CA ILE A 100 9.44 -8.52 -3.27
C ILE A 100 8.19 -9.24 -3.82
N ARG A 101 7.87 -9.05 -5.11
CA ARG A 101 6.79 -9.76 -5.81
C ARG A 101 6.98 -11.28 -5.72
N ASP A 102 8.22 -11.73 -5.90
CA ASP A 102 8.64 -13.13 -5.83
C ASP A 102 8.82 -13.63 -4.39
N ARG A 103 8.38 -12.86 -3.39
CA ARG A 103 8.43 -13.17 -1.95
C ARG A 103 9.84 -13.37 -1.38
N LYS A 104 10.86 -12.80 -2.01
CA LYS A 104 12.21 -12.78 -1.46
C LYS A 104 12.29 -11.81 -0.29
N THR A 105 13.15 -12.15 0.68
CA THR A 105 13.46 -11.23 1.77
C THR A 105 14.38 -10.11 1.26
N LEU A 106 14.35 -8.94 1.90
CA LEU A 106 15.28 -7.84 1.56
C LEU A 106 16.76 -8.25 1.73
N THR A 107 17.06 -9.20 2.63
CA THR A 107 18.40 -9.77 2.76
C THR A 107 18.79 -10.56 1.51
N GLY A 108 17.92 -11.48 1.05
CA GLY A 108 18.20 -12.27 -0.15
C GLY A 108 18.30 -11.41 -1.42
N ILE A 109 17.46 -10.37 -1.52
CA ILE A 109 17.56 -9.40 -2.62
C ILE A 109 18.90 -8.65 -2.57
N ALA A 110 19.34 -8.24 -1.38
CA ALA A 110 20.61 -7.53 -1.23
C ALA A 110 21.81 -8.41 -1.59
N GLU A 111 21.79 -9.69 -1.19
CA GLU A 111 22.80 -10.69 -1.56
C GLU A 111 22.87 -10.89 -3.07
N GLU A 112 21.73 -11.06 -3.74
CA GLU A 112 21.65 -11.22 -5.20
C GLU A 112 22.20 -10.01 -5.96
N LEU A 113 21.99 -8.81 -5.42
CA LEU A 113 22.47 -7.56 -6.02
C LEU A 113 23.94 -7.23 -5.64
N GLY A 114 24.55 -7.98 -4.72
CA GLY A 114 25.88 -7.65 -4.19
C GLY A 114 25.91 -6.34 -3.39
N LEU A 115 24.81 -5.98 -2.73
CA LEU A 115 24.65 -4.74 -1.98
C LEU A 115 24.43 -5.02 -0.48
N SER A 116 24.59 -3.99 0.35
CA SER A 116 24.21 -4.11 1.77
C SER A 116 22.69 -4.05 1.93
N ARG A 117 22.16 -4.86 2.85
CA ARG A 117 20.72 -4.86 3.19
C ARG A 117 20.21 -3.48 3.60
N GLU A 118 21.01 -2.73 4.35
CA GLU A 118 20.67 -1.37 4.80
C GLU A 118 20.53 -0.42 3.62
N HIS A 119 21.45 -0.47 2.66
CA HIS A 119 21.39 0.35 1.46
C HIS A 119 20.17 0.01 0.61
N VAL A 120 19.92 -1.29 0.37
CA VAL A 120 18.72 -1.75 -0.34
C VAL A 120 17.44 -1.28 0.35
N SER A 121 17.35 -1.42 1.67
CA SER A 121 16.16 -1.01 2.42
C SER A 121 15.92 0.50 2.42
N ARG A 122 16.98 1.31 2.61
CA ARG A 122 16.84 2.76 2.79
C ARG A 122 16.71 3.53 1.48
N VAL A 123 17.34 3.05 0.42
CA VAL A 123 17.39 3.74 -0.87
C VAL A 123 16.37 3.15 -1.82
N TYR A 124 16.56 1.89 -2.22
CA TYR A 124 15.79 1.31 -3.32
C TYR A 124 14.40 0.83 -2.90
N ALA A 125 14.29 0.11 -1.78
CA ALA A 125 13.00 -0.40 -1.31
C ALA A 125 12.07 0.74 -0.88
N LYS A 126 12.58 1.71 -0.10
CA LYS A 126 11.82 2.90 0.27
C LYS A 126 11.27 3.61 -0.97
N ARG A 127 12.14 3.89 -1.94
CA ARG A 127 11.73 4.58 -3.17
C ARG A 127 10.73 3.76 -3.98
N GLY A 128 10.95 2.45 -4.10
CA GLY A 128 10.00 1.55 -4.75
C GLY A 128 8.62 1.56 -4.08
N PHE A 129 8.56 1.53 -2.74
CA PHE A 129 7.29 1.62 -2.02
C PHE A 129 6.58 2.96 -2.21
N GLU A 130 7.32 4.07 -2.27
CA GLU A 130 6.73 5.38 -2.58
C GLU A 130 6.06 5.37 -3.97
N LEU A 131 6.72 4.79 -4.98
CA LEU A 131 6.18 4.70 -6.35
C LEU A 131 4.92 3.82 -6.39
N VAL A 132 4.98 2.63 -5.79
CA VAL A 132 3.81 1.73 -5.71
C VAL A 132 2.66 2.38 -4.95
N THR A 133 2.95 3.13 -3.87
CA THR A 133 1.92 3.84 -3.10
C THR A 133 1.21 4.87 -3.97
N ARG A 134 1.94 5.68 -4.75
CA ARG A 134 1.33 6.66 -5.66
C ARG A 134 0.45 5.97 -6.69
N ARG A 135 0.97 4.96 -7.39
CA ARG A 135 0.21 4.25 -8.42
C ARG A 135 -1.03 3.56 -7.86
N PHE A 136 -0.93 2.96 -6.68
CA PHE A 136 -2.07 2.34 -6.01
C PHE A 136 -3.17 3.36 -5.68
N LEU A 137 -2.81 4.55 -5.17
CA LEU A 137 -3.77 5.61 -4.86
C LEU A 137 -4.38 6.21 -6.14
N GLU A 138 -3.56 6.47 -7.17
CA GLU A 138 -4.02 6.96 -8.48
C GLU A 138 -5.04 6.00 -9.12
N THR A 139 -4.78 4.70 -9.04
CA THR A 139 -5.70 3.66 -9.54
C THR A 139 -7.03 3.70 -8.79
N GLY A 140 -6.98 3.90 -7.47
CA GLY A 140 -8.17 4.03 -6.63
C GLY A 140 -9.00 5.27 -6.96
N GLU A 141 -8.36 6.42 -7.18
CA GLU A 141 -9.02 7.67 -7.56
C GLU A 141 -9.69 7.56 -8.94
N GLN A 142 -9.04 6.90 -9.91
CA GLN A 142 -9.61 6.65 -11.23
C GLN A 142 -10.86 5.75 -11.19
N CYS A 143 -10.87 4.75 -10.30
CA CYS A 143 -12.04 3.89 -10.09
C CYS A 143 -13.22 4.65 -9.47
N GLN A 144 -12.96 5.66 -8.62
CA GLN A 144 -14.03 6.49 -8.03
C GLN A 144 -14.54 7.58 -8.99
N SER A 145 -13.69 8.03 -9.92
CA SER A 145 -13.99 9.16 -10.82
C SER A 145 -14.76 8.77 -12.08
N LYS A 146 -15.02 7.47 -12.32
CA LYS A 146 -15.89 6.99 -13.39
C LYS A 146 -17.27 6.63 -12.83
N PRO A 147 -18.19 7.61 -12.65
CA PRO A 147 -19.58 7.26 -12.47
C PRO A 147 -20.11 6.65 -13.77
N GLU A 148 -20.93 5.63 -13.63
CA GLU A 148 -21.74 4.97 -14.66
C GLU A 148 -22.05 5.84 -15.89
N HIS A 149 -21.38 5.58 -17.01
CA HIS A 149 -21.85 5.95 -18.35
C HIS A 149 -21.64 4.79 -19.35
N GLN A 150 -21.83 3.56 -18.88
CA GLN A 150 -22.02 2.38 -19.74
C GLN A 150 -23.22 1.56 -19.24
N LEU A 151 -24.38 2.21 -19.19
CA LEU A 151 -25.65 1.54 -19.40
C LEU A 151 -26.16 1.99 -20.78
N ILE A 152 -26.72 1.03 -21.51
CA ILE A 152 -27.32 1.11 -22.86
C ILE A 152 -26.33 0.84 -24.01
N ARG A 153 -26.08 -0.44 -24.28
CA ARG A 153 -26.35 -1.03 -25.60
C ARG A 153 -26.88 -2.46 -25.39
N THR A 154 -28.20 -2.57 -25.32
CA THR A 154 -28.98 -3.75 -25.71
C THR A 154 -28.75 -4.08 -27.17
#